data_AF-A0A2D7WR68-F1
#
_entry.id   AF-A0A2D7WR68-F1
#
_cell.length_a   1.000
_cell.length_b   1.000
_cell.length_c   1.000
_cell.angle_alpha   90.00
_cell.angle_beta   90.00
_cell.angle_gamma   90.00
#
_symmetry.space_group_name_H-M   'P 1'
#
loop_
_entity.id
_entity.type
_entity.pdbx_description
1 polymer ?
#
loop_
_entity_poly.entity_id
_entity_poly.type
_entity_poly.pdbx_seq_one_letter_code
_entity_poly.pdbx_strand_id
1 'polypeptide(L)'
;MNASISIKVFILFVLSFLLLLNFSSAAKLPHQGRVLISGVPFHGEGFFAFALISQTGEILWNHEGGIGVEPTDVLSIPVEQGFYSIVLGDSEIEGIATLPDEIFELNAGVSLRIWFDDGTNGKEQLG
;
A
#
# COMPACT_ATOMS: atom_id res chain seq x y z
N MET A 1 -41.97 3.57 33.29
CA MET A 1 -41.30 3.05 32.07
C MET A 1 -40.97 1.58 32.32
N ASN A 2 -41.45 0.66 31.47
CA ASN A 2 -41.28 -0.78 31.73
C ASN A 2 -39.80 -1.18 31.61
N ALA A 3 -39.27 -1.88 32.61
CA ALA A 3 -37.86 -2.30 32.63
C ALA A 3 -37.44 -3.08 31.36
N SER A 4 -38.38 -3.84 30.76
CA SER A 4 -38.17 -4.54 29.49
C SER A 4 -37.95 -3.61 28.29
N ILE A 5 -38.54 -2.41 28.29
CA ILE A 5 -38.36 -1.41 27.23
C ILE A 5 -36.98 -0.75 27.38
N SER A 6 -36.57 -0.42 28.60
CA SER A 6 -35.26 0.19 28.88
C SER A 6 -34.09 -0.72 28.48
N ILE A 7 -34.19 -2.03 28.73
CA ILE A 7 -33.16 -3.01 28.38
C ILE A 7 -33.01 -3.16 26.86
N LYS A 8 -34.11 -3.19 26.11
CA LYS A 8 -34.07 -3.30 24.64
C LYS A 8 -33.45 -2.07 23.99
N VAL A 9 -33.77 -0.88 24.49
CA VAL A 9 -33.17 0.39 24.02
C VAL A 9 -31.68 0.42 24.31
N PHE A 10 -31.25 -0.03 25.49
CA PHE A 10 -29.83 -0.12 25.84
C PHE A 10 -29.07 -1.10 24.94
N ILE A 11 -29.63 -2.29 24.67
CA ILE A 11 -29.01 -3.28 23.77
C ILE A 11 -28.91 -2.73 22.34
N LEU A 12 -29.96 -2.08 21.82
CA LEU A 12 -29.94 -1.45 20.50
C LEU A 12 -28.89 -0.34 20.39
N PHE A 13 -28.69 0.44 21.45
CA PHE A 13 -27.68 1.48 21.50
C PHE A 13 -26.25 0.90 21.53
N VAL A 14 -26.03 -0.17 22.30
CA VAL A 14 -24.73 -0.88 22.35
C VAL A 14 -24.40 -1.56 21.03
N LEU A 15 -25.38 -2.22 20.38
CA LEU A 15 -25.18 -2.81 19.04
C LEU A 15 -24.89 -1.73 17.97
N SER A 16 -25.58 -0.58 18.03
CA SER A 16 -25.33 0.53 17.11
C SER A 16 -23.94 1.15 17.32
N PHE A 17 -23.46 1.20 18.56
CA PHE A 17 -22.12 1.70 18.89
C PHE A 17 -21.01 0.72 18.46
N LEU A 18 -21.24 -0.59 18.60
CA LEU A 18 -20.32 -1.63 18.10
C LEU A 18 -20.22 -1.65 16.56
N LEU A 19 -21.30 -1.30 15.84
CA LEU A 19 -21.28 -1.22 14.38
C LEU A 19 -20.48 -0.03 13.81
N LEU A 20 -20.21 1.00 14.62
CA LEU A 20 -19.47 2.21 14.19
C LEU A 20 -17.95 2.05 14.22
N LEU A 21 -17.42 0.92 14.72
CA LEU A 21 -15.98 0.71 14.97
C LEU A 21 -15.19 0.16 13.77
N ASN A 22 -15.74 0.18 12.54
CA ASN A 22 -15.03 -0.32 11.36
C ASN A 22 -14.94 0.76 10.27
N PHE A 23 -14.29 1.88 10.58
CA PHE A 23 -13.82 2.79 9.53
C PHE A 23 -12.41 2.34 9.11
N SER A 24 -12.32 1.58 8.01
CA SER A 24 -11.06 1.47 7.29
C SER A 24 -10.92 2.72 6.43
N SER A 25 -10.02 3.62 6.82
CA SER A 25 -9.63 4.74 5.98
C SER A 25 -8.52 4.30 5.02
N ALA A 26 -8.53 4.95 3.85
CA ALA A 26 -7.56 4.71 2.79
C ALA A 26 -6.38 5.68 2.94
N ALA A 27 -5.20 5.12 3.12
CA ALA A 27 -3.94 5.85 3.09
C ALA A 27 -3.61 6.27 1.66
N LYS A 28 -3.00 7.44 1.51
CA LYS A 28 -2.24 7.80 0.31
C LYS A 28 -0.80 8.07 0.72
N LEU A 29 0.14 7.34 0.13
CA LEU A 29 1.57 7.43 0.43
C LEU A 29 2.33 7.91 -0.82
N PRO A 30 2.60 9.22 -0.93
CA PRO A 30 3.50 9.74 -1.96
C PRO A 30 4.91 9.18 -1.77
N HIS A 31 5.48 8.67 -2.84
CA HIS A 31 6.84 8.12 -2.87
C HIS A 31 7.60 8.66 -4.08
N GLN A 32 8.87 8.99 -3.86
CA GLN A 32 9.80 9.38 -4.92
C GLN A 32 11.08 8.59 -4.75
N GLY A 33 11.62 8.09 -5.86
CA GLY A 33 12.88 7.37 -5.86
C GLY A 33 13.80 7.82 -6.99
N ARG A 34 15.02 7.27 -6.96
CA ARG A 34 16.01 7.47 -8.00
C ARG A 34 16.56 6.13 -8.48
N VAL A 35 16.64 5.95 -9.79
CA VAL A 35 17.18 4.77 -10.47
C VAL A 35 18.43 5.15 -11.25
N LEU A 36 19.51 4.40 -11.02
CA LEU A 36 20.77 4.51 -11.74
C LEU A 36 21.14 3.15 -12.31
N ILE A 37 21.46 3.08 -13.60
CA ILE A 37 22.01 1.87 -14.22
C ILE A 37 23.51 2.07 -14.37
N SER A 38 24.29 1.26 -13.64
CA SER A 38 25.75 1.40 -13.61
C SER A 38 26.23 2.83 -13.29
N GLY A 39 25.50 3.53 -12.41
CA GLY A 39 25.80 4.89 -11.98
C GLY A 39 25.29 6.01 -12.91
N VAL A 40 24.68 5.67 -14.05
CA VAL A 40 24.08 6.63 -14.99
C VAL A 40 22.58 6.75 -14.69
N PRO A 41 22.02 7.98 -14.61
CA PRO A 41 20.58 8.15 -14.41
C PRO A 41 19.77 7.49 -15.51
N PHE A 42 18.86 6.60 -15.12
CA PHE A 42 17.95 5.97 -16.07
C PHE A 42 16.96 6.98 -16.65
N HIS A 43 16.62 6.86 -17.93
CA HIS A 43 15.61 7.69 -18.56
C HIS A 43 14.77 6.87 -19.53
N GLY A 44 13.45 6.88 -19.34
CA GLY A 44 12.50 6.07 -20.09
C GLY A 44 11.41 5.49 -19.21
N GLU A 45 10.66 4.53 -19.74
CA GLU A 45 9.68 3.77 -18.97
C GLU A 45 10.38 2.75 -18.07
N GLY A 46 10.06 2.77 -16.78
CA GLY A 46 10.48 1.77 -15.82
C GLY A 46 9.31 0.88 -15.40
N PHE A 47 9.57 -0.41 -15.23
CA PHE A 47 8.57 -1.36 -14.74
C PHE A 47 8.80 -1.60 -13.25
N PHE A 48 7.86 -1.13 -12.42
CA PHE A 48 7.99 -1.18 -10.98
C PHE A 48 6.95 -2.09 -10.34
N ALA A 49 7.33 -2.72 -9.24
CA ALA A 49 6.38 -3.31 -8.31
C ALA A 49 6.68 -2.81 -6.89
N PHE A 50 5.64 -2.67 -6.07
CA PHE A 50 5.73 -2.09 -4.73
C PHE A 50 5.04 -2.97 -3.69
N ALA A 51 5.66 -3.08 -2.52
CA ALA A 51 5.06 -3.71 -1.34
C ALA A 51 5.45 -2.99 -0.06
N LEU A 52 4.52 -2.93 0.89
CA LEU A 52 4.84 -2.62 2.27
C LEU A 52 5.18 -3.90 3.01
N ILE A 53 6.30 -3.90 3.71
CA ILE A 53 6.81 -5.06 4.45
C ILE A 53 6.92 -4.74 5.94
N SER A 54 6.73 -5.77 6.76
CA SER A 54 7.02 -5.72 8.19
C SER A 54 8.53 -5.71 8.45
N GLN A 55 8.92 -5.51 9.70
CA GLN A 55 10.33 -5.61 10.13
C GLN A 55 10.95 -6.99 9.89
N THR A 56 10.15 -8.05 9.82
CA THR A 56 10.62 -9.41 9.51
C THR A 56 10.61 -9.72 8.01
N GLY A 57 10.18 -8.76 7.18
CA GLY A 57 10.16 -8.87 5.72
C GLY A 57 8.89 -9.51 5.15
N GLU A 58 7.88 -9.76 5.98
CA GLU A 58 6.55 -10.21 5.56
C GLU A 58 5.85 -9.10 4.77
N ILE A 59 5.19 -9.44 3.66
CA ILE A 59 4.42 -8.48 2.87
C ILE A 59 3.09 -8.22 3.58
N LEU A 60 2.93 -6.98 4.06
CA LEU A 60 1.71 -6.50 4.70
C LEU A 60 0.67 -6.04 3.66
N TRP A 61 1.15 -5.57 2.51
CA TRP A 61 0.36 -5.13 1.36
C TRP A 61 1.25 -5.02 0.12
N ASN A 62 0.73 -5.33 -1.07
CA ASN A 62 1.36 -5.01 -2.35
C ASN A 62 0.45 -4.10 -3.19
N HIS A 63 0.97 -3.49 -4.25
CA HIS A 63 0.19 -2.54 -5.06
C HIS A 63 -1.06 -3.14 -5.73
N GLU A 64 -1.18 -4.47 -5.83
CA GLU A 64 -2.39 -5.16 -6.30
C GLU A 64 -3.39 -5.44 -5.17
N GLY A 65 -3.05 -5.11 -3.92
CA GLY A 65 -3.86 -5.36 -2.71
C GLY A 65 -3.62 -6.73 -2.07
N GLY A 66 -2.61 -7.47 -2.52
CA GLY A 66 -2.22 -8.76 -1.96
C GLY A 66 -1.51 -8.66 -0.62
N ILE A 67 -1.68 -9.68 0.23
CA ILE A 67 -1.04 -9.81 1.56
C ILE A 67 -0.24 -11.11 1.58
N GLY A 68 0.97 -11.07 2.13
CA GLY A 68 1.86 -12.22 2.26
C GLY A 68 2.45 -12.74 0.94
N VAL A 69 2.18 -12.08 -0.19
CA VAL A 69 2.61 -12.50 -1.53
C VAL A 69 3.29 -11.37 -2.28
N GLU A 70 4.34 -11.71 -3.04
CA GLU A 70 4.97 -10.74 -3.94
C GLU A 70 3.99 -10.32 -5.04
N PRO A 71 4.03 -9.04 -5.46
CA PRO A 71 3.25 -8.60 -6.59
C PRO A 71 3.62 -9.37 -7.88
N THR A 72 2.60 -9.69 -8.66
CA THR A 72 2.70 -10.44 -9.92
C THR A 72 2.70 -9.52 -11.13
N ASP A 73 1.93 -8.43 -11.07
CA ASP A 73 1.90 -7.40 -12.09
C ASP A 73 2.94 -6.31 -11.82
N VAL A 74 3.15 -5.44 -12.82
CA VAL A 74 4.05 -4.30 -12.76
C VAL A 74 3.34 -3.03 -13.19
N LEU A 75 3.80 -1.90 -12.67
CA LEU A 75 3.39 -0.56 -13.05
C LEU A 75 4.42 0.03 -14.02
N SER A 76 3.96 0.55 -15.17
CA SER A 76 4.81 1.37 -16.05
C SER A 76 4.83 2.79 -15.50
N ILE A 77 6.02 3.25 -15.09
CA ILE A 77 6.20 4.59 -14.51
C ILE A 77 7.30 5.30 -15.30
N PRO A 78 7.06 6.51 -15.81
CA PRO A 78 8.09 7.30 -16.48
C PRO A 78 9.19 7.68 -15.50
N VAL A 79 10.43 7.48 -15.93
CA VAL A 79 11.64 7.87 -15.21
C VAL A 79 12.35 8.99 -15.97
N GLU A 80 12.49 10.13 -15.32
CA GLU A 80 13.10 11.32 -15.90
C GLU A 80 14.38 11.68 -15.16
N GLN A 81 15.53 11.61 -15.87
CA GLN A 81 16.84 11.90 -15.29
C GLN A 81 17.10 11.09 -14.01
N GLY A 82 16.66 9.83 -14.01
CA GLY A 82 16.75 8.88 -12.92
C GLY A 82 15.62 9.00 -11.88
N PHE A 83 14.76 10.01 -11.92
CA PHE A 83 13.72 10.19 -10.90
C PHE A 83 12.37 9.64 -11.36
N TYR A 84 11.66 9.00 -10.43
CA TYR A 84 10.28 8.58 -10.60
C TYR A 84 9.48 8.97 -9.34
N SER A 85 8.17 9.10 -9.49
CA SER A 85 7.25 9.36 -8.38
C SER A 85 5.95 8.59 -8.56
N ILE A 86 5.35 8.17 -7.45
CA ILE A 86 4.06 7.49 -7.42
C ILE A 86 3.31 7.81 -6.12
N VAL A 87 1.99 7.69 -6.11
CA VAL A 87 1.18 7.78 -4.89
C VAL A 87 0.57 6.41 -4.62
N LEU A 88 1.16 5.67 -3.67
CA LEU A 88 0.67 4.35 -3.29
C LEU A 88 -0.64 4.48 -2.53
N GLY A 89 -1.58 3.56 -2.77
CA GLY A 89 -2.92 3.60 -2.19
C GLY A 89 -3.93 4.44 -2.96
N ASP A 90 -3.52 5.13 -4.03
CA ASP A 90 -4.41 5.91 -4.88
C ASP A 90 -5.05 5.05 -5.98
N SER A 91 -6.29 4.60 -5.74
CA SER A 91 -7.02 3.72 -6.66
C SER A 91 -7.53 4.39 -7.93
N GLU A 92 -7.32 5.70 -8.10
CA GLU A 92 -7.48 6.38 -9.38
C GLU A 92 -6.34 6.04 -10.37
N ILE A 93 -5.22 5.52 -9.87
CA ILE A 93 -4.08 5.05 -10.67
C ILE A 93 -4.29 3.57 -10.99
N GLU A 94 -4.27 3.20 -12.26
CA GLU A 94 -4.39 1.81 -12.70
C GLU A 94 -3.30 0.93 -12.10
N GLY A 95 -3.70 -0.27 -11.65
CA GLY A 95 -2.80 -1.23 -11.01
C GLY A 95 -2.41 -0.89 -9.56
N ILE A 96 -3.02 0.14 -8.94
CA ILE A 96 -2.84 0.49 -7.53
C ILE A 96 -4.13 0.23 -6.74
N ALA A 97 -4.06 -0.67 -5.78
CA ALA A 97 -5.11 -0.94 -4.83
C ALA A 97 -5.16 0.12 -3.72
N THR A 98 -6.31 0.24 -3.08
CA THR A 98 -6.44 1.00 -1.84
C THR A 98 -5.47 0.48 -0.79
N LEU A 99 -4.79 1.39 -0.09
CA LEU A 99 -3.88 1.06 1.00
C LEU A 99 -4.61 1.25 2.34
N PRO A 100 -4.84 0.20 3.15
CA PRO A 100 -5.47 0.36 4.47
C PRO A 100 -4.54 1.09 5.45
N ASP A 101 -5.04 2.15 6.10
CA ASP A 101 -4.26 2.90 7.11
C ASP A 101 -3.87 2.02 8.33
N GLU A 102 -4.70 1.02 8.65
CA GLU A 102 -4.50 0.09 9.76
C GLU A 102 -3.14 -0.65 9.69
N ILE A 103 -2.55 -0.77 8.50
CA ILE A 103 -1.19 -1.32 8.33
C ILE A 103 -0.17 -0.52 9.13
N PHE A 104 -0.27 0.80 9.18
CA PHE A 104 0.66 1.65 9.93
C PHE A 104 0.37 1.69 11.43
N GLU A 105 -0.88 1.41 11.83
CA GLU A 105 -1.28 1.40 13.24
C GLU A 105 -0.94 0.06 13.94
N LEU A 106 -1.13 -1.06 13.25
CA LEU A 106 -0.94 -2.39 13.81
C LEU A 106 0.49 -2.93 13.73
N ASN A 107 1.35 -2.32 12.91
CA ASN A 107 2.71 -2.79 12.69
C ASN A 107 3.73 -1.79 13.23
N ALA A 108 4.52 -2.21 14.22
CA ALA A 108 5.55 -1.37 14.86
C ALA A 108 6.71 -0.94 13.94
N GLY A 109 6.74 -1.43 12.70
CA GLY A 109 7.68 -0.99 11.67
C GLY A 109 7.23 -1.48 10.30
N VAL A 110 7.08 -0.53 9.39
CA VAL A 110 6.65 -0.74 8.01
C VAL A 110 7.69 -0.11 7.10
N SER A 111 8.20 -0.87 6.14
CA SER A 111 9.17 -0.40 5.14
C SER A 111 8.62 -0.61 3.74
N LEU A 112 9.01 0.25 2.80
CA LEU A 112 8.70 0.07 1.39
C LEU A 112 9.74 -0.86 0.74
N ARG A 113 9.29 -1.90 0.07
CA ARG A 113 10.07 -2.75 -0.82
C ARG A 113 9.68 -2.44 -2.26
N ILE A 114 10.69 -2.32 -3.12
CA ILE A 114 10.51 -1.90 -4.51
C ILE A 114 11.28 -2.88 -5.40
N TRP A 115 10.63 -3.35 -6.45
CA TRP A 115 11.26 -4.04 -7.56
C TRP A 115 11.22 -3.14 -8.78
N PHE A 116 12.27 -3.20 -9.59
CA PHE A 116 12.45 -2.39 -10.78
C PHE A 116 13.03 -3.24 -11.92
N ASP A 117 12.54 -3.02 -13.13
CA ASP A 117 13.08 -3.56 -14.38
C ASP A 117 13.12 -2.43 -15.41
N ASP A 118 14.25 -2.28 -16.11
CA ASP A 118 14.44 -1.29 -17.17
C ASP A 118 14.02 -1.82 -18.56
N GLY A 119 13.46 -3.03 -18.61
CA GLY A 119 13.06 -3.74 -19.82
C GLY A 119 14.22 -4.41 -20.56
N THR A 120 15.45 -4.32 -20.05
CA THR A 120 16.66 -4.85 -20.72
C THR A 120 17.48 -5.77 -19.81
N ASN A 121 17.73 -5.37 -18.57
CA ASN A 121 18.60 -6.05 -17.62
C ASN A 121 17.85 -6.99 -16.66
N GLY A 122 16.52 -6.98 -16.70
CA GLY A 122 15.65 -7.82 -15.87
C GLY A 122 15.39 -7.21 -14.49
N LYS A 123 14.47 -7.86 -13.76
CA LYS A 123 14.02 -7.41 -12.43
C LYS A 123 15.14 -7.42 -11.39
N GLU A 124 15.35 -6.28 -10.75
CA GLU A 124 16.15 -6.09 -9.54
C GLU A 124 15.33 -5.51 -8.40
N GLN A 125 15.77 -5.70 -7.15
CA GLN A 125 15.16 -5.05 -6.01
C GLN A 125 15.91 -3.74 -5.71
N LEU A 126 15.18 -2.62 -5.66
CA LEU A 126 15.73 -1.35 -5.19
C LEU A 126 15.70 -1.31 -3.66
N GLY A 127 16.82 -0.96 -3.04
CA GLY A 127 17.02 -0.92 -1.59
C GLY A 127 18.08 0.07 -1.18
#